data_AF-A0A853IN99-F1
#
_entry.id   AF-A0A853IN99-F1
#
_cell.length_a   1.000
_cell.length_b   1.000
_cell.length_c   1.000
_cell.angle_alpha   90.00
_cell.angle_beta   90.00
_cell.angle_gamma   90.00
#
_symmetry.space_group_name_H-M   'P 1'
#
loop_
_entity.id
_entity.type
_entity.pdbx_description
1 polymer ?
#
loop_
_entity_poly.entity_id
_entity_poly.type
_entity_poly.pdbx_seq_one_letter_code
_entity_poly.pdbx_strand_id
1 'polypeptide(L)'
;MAVNLATETINTIYLHYKNKSDNGFRGHLGASIIGKSCERAIWYDFRWCTPSDLEGRLYRLFETGDLAESRFESDLQAIGVRLSTVNPKTGKQYRIQACDGFF
;
A
#
# COMPACT_ATOMS: atom_id res chain seq x y z
N MET A 1 -20.06 -31.41 9.80
CA MET A 1 -19.23 -30.84 8.70
C MET A 1 -17.79 -30.95 9.13
N ALA A 2 -16.93 -31.60 8.34
CA ALA A 2 -15.49 -31.61 8.62
C ALA A 2 -14.93 -30.22 8.33
N VAL A 3 -14.37 -29.57 9.34
CA VAL A 3 -13.65 -28.29 9.17
C VAL A 3 -12.37 -28.60 8.39
N ASN A 4 -12.20 -27.95 7.24
CA ASN A 4 -10.92 -27.98 6.54
C ASN A 4 -9.95 -27.06 7.29
N LEU A 5 -9.13 -27.65 8.17
CA LEU A 5 -8.17 -26.93 9.01
C LEU A 5 -7.23 -26.02 8.22
N ALA A 6 -6.88 -26.39 6.98
CA ALA A 6 -6.02 -25.55 6.12
C ALA A 6 -6.75 -24.27 5.68
N THR A 7 -8.02 -24.37 5.28
CA THR A 7 -8.85 -23.21 4.92
C THR A 7 -9.05 -22.28 6.11
N GLU A 8 -9.32 -22.83 7.29
CA GLU A 8 -9.51 -22.04 8.51
C GLU A 8 -8.25 -21.27 8.92
N THR A 9 -7.09 -21.94 8.82
CA THR A 9 -5.79 -21.32 9.09
C THR A 9 -5.53 -20.14 8.16
N ILE A 10 -5.76 -20.32 6.85
CA ILE A 10 -5.57 -19.26 5.84
C ILE A 10 -6.52 -18.08 6.10
N ASN A 11 -7.79 -18.37 6.37
CA ASN A 11 -8.80 -17.33 6.63
C ASN A 11 -8.45 -16.53 7.88
N THR A 12 -7.98 -17.18 8.94
CA THR A 12 -7.55 -16.52 10.17
C THR A 12 -6.36 -15.60 9.93
N ILE A 13 -5.39 -16.03 9.11
CA ILE A 13 -4.27 -15.17 8.69
C ILE A 13 -4.79 -13.95 7.94
N TYR A 14 -5.65 -14.12 6.94
CA TYR A 14 -6.19 -12.99 6.18
C TYR A 14 -7.02 -12.05 7.06
N LEU A 15 -7.82 -12.58 7.99
CA LEU A 15 -8.58 -11.77 8.94
C LEU A 15 -7.65 -10.94 9.84
N HIS A 16 -6.52 -11.51 10.30
CA HIS A 16 -5.51 -10.75 11.04
C HIS A 16 -5.00 -9.55 10.24
N TYR A 17 -4.65 -9.74 8.97
CA TYR A 17 -4.20 -8.67 8.09
C TYR A 17 -5.27 -7.59 7.87
N LYS A 18 -6.54 -7.99 7.67
CA LYS A 18 -7.67 -7.06 7.51
C LYS A 18 -7.97 -6.28 8.80
N ASN A 19 -7.83 -6.89 9.96
CA ASN A 19 -8.06 -6.21 11.24
C ASN A 19 -6.92 -5.26 11.62
N LYS A 20 -5.70 -5.49 11.12
CA LYS A 20 -4.53 -4.63 11.32
C LYS A 20 -4.55 -3.39 10.40
N SER A 21 -5.25 -3.44 9.27
CA SER A 21 -5.27 -2.32 8.30
C SER A 21 -6.08 -1.12 8.81
N ASP A 22 -5.70 0.07 8.35
CA ASP A 22 -6.49 1.29 8.57
C ASP A 22 -7.77 1.33 7.69
N ASN A 23 -8.57 2.37 7.84
CA ASN A 23 -9.80 2.56 7.04
C ASN A 23 -9.53 2.95 5.58
N GLY A 24 -8.27 3.09 5.17
CA GLY A 24 -7.85 3.46 3.82
C GLY A 24 -8.06 4.93 3.45
N PHE A 25 -8.66 5.74 4.32
CA PHE A 25 -8.97 7.14 4.01
C PHE A 25 -7.73 8.02 4.15
N ARG A 26 -7.38 8.70 3.06
CA ARG A 26 -6.21 9.59 2.96
C ARG A 26 -6.68 10.99 2.62
N GLY A 27 -6.04 12.00 3.20
CA GLY A 27 -6.27 13.40 2.86
C GLY A 27 -5.66 13.84 1.51
N HIS A 28 -5.09 12.90 0.76
CA HIS A 28 -4.47 13.13 -0.54
C HIS A 28 -4.73 11.94 -1.47
N LEU A 29 -4.65 12.17 -2.77
CA LEU A 29 -4.78 11.15 -3.80
C LEU A 29 -3.43 10.51 -4.07
N GLY A 30 -3.27 9.23 -3.73
CA GLY A 30 -2.08 8.47 -4.12
C GLY A 30 -1.98 8.29 -5.65
N ALA A 31 -0.78 8.00 -6.14
CA ALA A 31 -0.51 7.79 -7.57
C ALA A 31 -1.41 6.71 -8.22
N SER A 32 -1.77 5.66 -7.48
CA SER A 32 -2.68 4.61 -7.96
C SER A 32 -4.14 5.06 -8.08
N ILE A 33 -4.54 6.14 -7.39
CA ILE A 33 -5.91 6.65 -7.40
C ILE A 33 -6.06 7.74 -8.46
N ILE A 34 -5.12 8.70 -8.51
CA ILE A 34 -5.19 9.82 -9.46
C ILE A 34 -5.16 9.38 -10.93
N GLY A 35 -4.59 8.20 -11.21
CA GLY A 35 -4.53 7.61 -12.55
C GLY A 35 -5.81 6.89 -13.01
N LYS A 36 -6.88 6.87 -12.22
CA LYS A 36 -8.16 6.27 -12.65
C LYS A 36 -8.72 7.03 -13.86
N SER A 37 -9.23 6.31 -14.86
CA SER A 37 -9.80 6.93 -16.08
C SER A 37 -11.12 7.67 -15.85
N CYS A 38 -11.81 7.42 -14.73
CA CYS A 38 -13.08 8.04 -14.39
C CYS A 38 -12.89 9.11 -13.33
N GLU A 39 -13.05 10.38 -13.72
CA GLU A 39 -12.92 11.54 -12.82
C GLU A 39 -13.88 11.47 -11.63
N ARG A 40 -15.10 10.96 -11.85
CA ARG A 40 -16.09 10.78 -10.77
C ARG A 40 -15.59 9.79 -9.71
N ALA A 41 -14.91 8.72 -10.13
CA ALA A 41 -14.34 7.77 -9.19
C ALA A 41 -13.26 8.43 -8.33
N ILE A 42 -12.35 9.21 -8.96
CA ILE A 42 -11.34 9.99 -8.24
C ILE A 42 -12.00 10.94 -7.22
N TRP A 43 -13.07 11.63 -7.63
CA TRP A 43 -13.80 12.53 -6.73
C TRP A 43 -14.41 11.78 -5.53
N TYR A 44 -15.01 10.61 -5.74
CA TYR A 44 -15.54 9.78 -4.66
C TYR A 44 -14.45 9.26 -3.72
N ASP A 45 -13.29 8.85 -4.25
CA ASP A 45 -12.16 8.42 -3.43
C ASP A 45 -11.66 9.58 -2.55
N PHE A 46 -11.49 10.76 -3.14
CA PHE A 46 -11.03 11.95 -2.42
C PHE A 46 -11.98 12.39 -1.31
N ARG A 47 -13.29 12.25 -1.54
CA ARG A 47 -14.34 12.63 -0.59
C ARG A 47 -14.77 11.49 0.33
N TRP A 48 -14.09 10.34 0.28
CA TRP A 48 -14.38 9.16 1.09
C TRP A 48 -15.84 8.71 0.97
N CYS A 49 -16.45 8.89 -0.22
CA CYS A 49 -17.86 8.55 -0.44
C CYS A 49 -18.11 7.03 -0.41
N THR A 50 -17.06 6.23 -0.62
CA THR A 50 -17.10 4.78 -0.57
C THR A 50 -16.01 4.25 0.36
N PRO A 51 -16.33 3.42 1.36
CA PRO A 51 -15.31 2.81 2.20
C PRO A 51 -14.47 1.82 1.39
N SER A 52 -13.18 1.74 1.72
CA SER A 52 -12.30 0.69 1.21
C SER A 52 -12.63 -0.62 1.93
N ASP A 53 -12.92 -1.69 1.19
CA ASP A 53 -13.11 -3.03 1.74
C ASP A 53 -12.24 -4.05 1.01
N LEU A 54 -10.92 -3.93 1.19
CA LEU A 54 -9.97 -4.87 0.61
C LEU A 54 -9.94 -6.19 1.40
N GLU A 55 -9.70 -7.28 0.68
CA GLU A 55 -9.49 -8.59 1.29
C GLU A 55 -8.16 -8.63 2.07
N GLY A 56 -8.13 -9.39 3.17
CA GLY A 56 -6.91 -9.59 3.98
C GLY A 56 -5.71 -10.09 3.19
N ARG A 57 -5.95 -10.87 2.13
CA ARG A 57 -4.91 -11.32 1.20
C ARG A 57 -4.19 -10.16 0.51
N LEU A 58 -4.90 -9.08 0.16
CA LEU A 58 -4.30 -7.90 -0.48
C LEU A 58 -3.44 -7.12 0.51
N TYR A 59 -3.89 -6.94 1.76
CA TYR A 59 -3.06 -6.32 2.80
C TYR A 59 -1.78 -7.10 3.07
N ARG A 60 -1.84 -8.44 3.07
CA ARG A 60 -0.64 -9.29 3.13
C ARG A 60 0.28 -9.09 1.92
N LEU A 61 -0.28 -8.91 0.73
CA LEU A 61 0.50 -8.64 -0.48
C LEU A 61 1.21 -7.28 -0.38
N PHE A 62 0.58 -6.25 0.18
CA PHE A 62 1.23 -4.96 0.42
C PHE A 62 2.40 -5.09 1.40
N GLU A 63 2.20 -5.77 2.54
CA GLU A 63 3.30 -6.02 3.50
C GLU A 63 4.43 -6.84 2.85
N THR A 64 4.10 -7.77 1.94
CA THR A 64 5.11 -8.50 1.16
C THR A 64 5.93 -7.57 0.28
N GLY A 65 5.29 -6.56 -0.32
CA GLY A 65 5.96 -5.49 -1.06
C GLY A 65 6.93 -4.71 -0.18
N ASP A 66 6.45 -4.22 0.97
CA ASP A 66 7.26 -3.46 1.94
C ASP A 66 8.51 -4.25 2.38
N LEU A 67 8.34 -5.54 2.69
CA LEU A 67 9.44 -6.43 3.08
C LEU A 67 10.43 -6.70 1.92
N ALA A 68 9.96 -6.65 0.68
CA ALA A 68 10.81 -6.89 -0.50
C ALA A 68 11.65 -5.66 -0.88
N GLU A 69 11.24 -4.44 -0.52
CA GLU A 69 11.95 -3.20 -0.88
C GLU A 69 13.41 -3.22 -0.45
N SER A 70 13.71 -3.63 0.79
CA SER A 70 15.08 -3.70 1.30
C SER A 70 15.95 -4.71 0.54
N ARG A 71 15.36 -5.82 0.08
CA ARG A 71 16.06 -6.79 -0.76
C ARG A 71 16.40 -6.18 -2.12
N PHE A 72 15.46 -5.49 -2.76
CA PHE A 72 15.72 -4.82 -4.03
C PHE A 72 16.81 -3.75 -3.93
N GLU A 73 16.82 -2.98 -2.85
CA GLU A 73 17.91 -2.04 -2.56
C GLU A 73 19.27 -2.76 -2.51
N SER A 74 19.36 -3.85 -1.73
CA SER A 74 20.59 -4.65 -1.62
C SER A 74 21.04 -5.22 -2.96
N ASP A 75 20.11 -5.80 -3.73
CA ASP A 75 20.42 -6.42 -5.04
C ASP A 75 20.95 -5.38 -6.03
N LEU A 76 20.32 -4.20 -6.09
CA LEU A 76 20.74 -3.10 -6.97
C LEU A 76 22.10 -2.55 -6.57
N GLN A 77 22.35 -2.35 -5.28
CA GLN A 77 23.65 -1.90 -4.79
C GLN A 77 24.75 -2.92 -5.06
N ALA A 78 24.46 -4.22 -4.90
CA ALA A 78 25.42 -5.30 -5.14
C ALA A 78 25.92 -5.36 -6.59
N ILE A 79 25.11 -4.92 -7.57
CA ILE A 79 25.51 -4.81 -8.98
C ILE A 79 26.06 -3.42 -9.36
N GLY A 80 26.31 -2.56 -8.37
CA GLY A 80 26.91 -1.23 -8.57
C GLY A 80 25.93 -0.12 -8.95
N VAL A 81 24.60 -0.33 -8.83
CA VAL A 81 23.64 0.76 -9.03
C VAL A 81 23.71 1.73 -7.85
N ARG A 82 23.86 3.02 -8.16
CA ARG A 82 23.75 4.08 -7.16
C ARG A 82 22.27 4.34 -6.86
N LEU A 83 21.82 3.94 -5.68
CA LEU A 83 20.44 4.13 -5.23
C LEU A 83 20.34 5.25 -4.19
N SER A 84 19.23 5.98 -4.19
CA SER A 84 18.86 6.89 -3.12
C SER A 84 17.44 6.57 -2.67
N THR A 85 17.32 5.90 -1.52
CA THR A 85 16.05 5.45 -0.95
C THR A 85 15.46 6.45 0.04
N VAL A 86 16.31 7.30 0.62
CA VAL A 86 15.93 8.35 1.58
C VAL A 86 16.45 9.71 1.15
N ASN A 87 15.69 10.75 1.46
CA ASN A 87 16.10 12.13 1.26
C ASN A 87 17.13 12.52 2.33
N PRO A 88 18.38 12.88 1.94
CA PRO A 88 19.44 13.15 2.89
C PRO A 88 19.20 14.40 3.76
N LYS A 89 18.32 15.32 3.34
CA LYS A 89 17.98 16.52 4.10
C LYS A 89 16.98 16.24 5.23
N THR A 90 16.12 15.23 5.07
CA THR A 90 15.02 14.96 6.01
C THR A 90 15.16 13.64 6.75
N GLY A 91 16.01 12.73 6.25
CA GLY A 91 16.15 11.37 6.78
C GLY A 91 14.92 10.48 6.53
N LYS A 92 14.00 10.90 5.67
CA LYS A 92 12.74 10.18 5.36
C LYS A 92 12.73 9.71 3.91
N GLN A 93 11.90 8.71 3.61
CA GLN A 93 11.60 8.32 2.22
C GLN A 93 11.16 9.52 1.38
N TYR A 94 11.49 9.48 0.09
CA TYR A 94 11.07 10.52 -0.84
C TYR A 94 9.54 10.57 -0.92
N ARG A 95 9.00 11.79 -0.81
CA ARG A 95 7.58 12.08 -1.01
C ARG A 95 7.46 13.13 -2.10
N ILE A 96 6.61 12.86 -3.07
CA ILE A 96 6.20 13.82 -4.10
C ILE A 96 4.89 14.42 -3.63
N GLN A 97 4.74 15.75 -3.74
CA GLN A 97 3.49 16.42 -3.46
C GLN A 97 3.16 17.43 -4.57
N ALA A 98 1.88 17.55 -4.90
CA ALA A 98 1.37 18.58 -5.81
C ALA A 98 -0.03 19.05 -5.37
N CYS A 99 -0.56 20.06 -6.06
CA CYS A 99 -1.92 20.59 -5.83
C CYS A 99 -2.18 20.88 -4.33
N ASP A 100 -1.33 21.69 -3.70
CA ASP A 100 -1.43 22.05 -2.28
C ASP A 100 -1.47 20.86 -1.30
N GLY A 101 -0.86 19.73 -1.70
CA GLY A 101 -0.80 18.52 -0.88
C GLY A 101 -1.97 17.55 -1.10
N PHE A 102 -2.85 17.82 -2.06
CA PHE A 102 -3.90 16.89 -2.47
C PHE A 102 -3.40 15.75 -3.37
N PHE A 103 -2.14 15.80 -3.82
CA PHE A 103 -1.38 14.70 -4.40
C PHE A 103 -0.12 14.50 -3.57
#